data_AF-A0A2G9MQF4-F1
#
_entry.id   AF-A0A2G9MQF4-F1
#
_cell.length_a   1.000
_cell.length_b   1.000
_cell.length_c   1.000
_cell.angle_alpha   90.00
_cell.angle_beta   90.00
_cell.angle_gamma   90.00
#
_symmetry.space_group_name_H-M   'P 1'
#
loop_
_entity.id
_entity.type
_entity.pdbx_description
1 polymer ?
#
loop_
_entity_poly.entity_id
_entity_poly.type
_entity_poly.pdbx_seq_one_letter_code
_entity_poly.pdbx_strand_id
1 'polypeptide(L)'
;MLISNEKEGKKKKMRDVITCILVWHKFPNLSVRRAKSFLLFLKKFKIINANIPCFKALCNYRAEPIIGNIPDELITESSKPLSQIEKDFSTDMAGIKTKLFSSWFSLRCKKRIKRRETTSMLIFLLERNH
;
A
#
# COMPACT_ATOMS: atom_id res chain seq x y z
N MET A 1 13.16 32.75 -15.58
CA MET A 1 13.69 31.40 -15.28
C MET A 1 13.77 31.06 -13.79
N LEU A 2 14.11 32.00 -12.89
CA LEU A 2 14.24 31.72 -11.45
C LEU A 2 12.92 31.28 -10.76
N ILE A 3 11.79 31.89 -11.13
CA ILE A 3 10.47 31.58 -10.56
C ILE A 3 10.00 30.16 -10.91
N SER A 4 10.37 29.67 -12.09
CA SER A 4 10.01 28.33 -12.56
C SER A 4 10.72 27.25 -11.74
N ASN A 5 12.02 27.42 -11.47
CA ASN A 5 12.81 26.48 -10.68
C ASN A 5 12.38 26.42 -9.20
N GLU A 6 11.98 27.56 -8.61
CA GLU A 6 11.51 27.57 -7.22
C GLU A 6 10.18 26.83 -7.07
N LYS A 7 9.27 26.99 -8.04
CA LYS A 7 8.00 26.24 -8.12
C LYS A 7 8.24 24.75 -8.33
N GLU A 8 9.20 24.38 -9.18
CA GLU A 8 9.62 22.99 -9.42
C GLU A 8 10.10 22.31 -8.12
N GLY A 9 10.96 23.01 -7.36
CA GLY A 9 11.51 22.52 -6.09
C GLY A 9 10.44 22.34 -5.01
N LYS A 10 9.49 23.28 -4.90
CA LYS A 10 8.35 23.16 -3.96
C LYS A 10 7.44 21.98 -4.32
N LYS A 11 7.14 21.79 -5.60
CA LYS A 11 6.36 20.63 -6.08
C LYS A 11 7.05 19.29 -5.75
N LYS A 12 8.37 19.21 -5.95
CA LYS A 12 9.14 18.00 -5.61
C LYS A 12 9.10 17.69 -4.12
N LYS A 13 9.31 18.69 -3.25
CA LYS A 13 9.20 18.53 -1.80
C LYS A 13 7.82 18.03 -1.37
N MET A 14 6.76 18.55 -1.99
CA MET A 14 5.39 18.14 -1.62
C MET A 14 5.05 16.72 -2.08
N ARG A 15 5.52 16.30 -3.26
CA ARG A 15 5.41 14.90 -3.71
C ARG A 15 6.08 13.93 -2.74
N ASP A 16 7.28 14.29 -2.25
CA ASP A 16 8.01 13.48 -1.28
C ASP A 16 7.22 13.30 0.03
N VAL A 17 6.61 14.38 0.51
CA VAL A 17 5.76 14.37 1.73
C VAL A 17 4.53 13.50 1.52
N ILE A 18 3.80 13.68 0.41
CA ILE A 18 2.60 12.89 0.10
C ILE A 18 2.95 11.39 0.02
N THR A 19 4.07 11.05 -0.62
CA THR A 19 4.55 9.66 -0.72
C THR A 19 4.82 9.05 0.66
N CYS A 20 5.47 9.81 1.55
CA CYS A 20 5.72 9.36 2.92
C CYS A 20 4.43 9.13 3.71
N ILE A 21 3.43 10.01 3.54
CA ILE A 21 2.15 9.92 4.24
C ILE A 21 1.32 8.74 3.73
N LEU A 22 1.26 8.52 2.40
CA LEU A 22 0.60 7.36 1.79
C LEU A 22 1.14 6.04 2.36
N VAL A 23 2.46 5.91 2.43
CA VAL A 23 3.11 4.69 2.94
C VAL A 23 2.79 4.49 4.41
N TRP A 24 2.80 5.55 5.21
CA TRP A 24 2.41 5.45 6.61
C TRP A 24 0.90 5.17 6.78
N HIS A 25 0.05 5.70 5.89
CA HIS A 25 -1.40 5.49 5.92
C HIS A 25 -1.78 4.02 5.80
N LYS A 26 -1.01 3.24 5.02
CA LYS A 26 -1.18 1.78 4.92
C LYS A 26 -0.92 1.02 6.21
N PHE A 27 -0.23 1.62 7.18
CA PHE A 27 0.13 1.00 8.46
C PHE A 27 -0.35 1.88 9.63
N PRO A 28 -1.67 1.95 9.89
CA PRO A 28 -2.26 2.89 10.86
C PRO A 28 -1.76 2.67 12.29
N ASN A 29 -1.39 1.43 12.64
CA ASN A 29 -0.93 1.05 13.98
C ASN A 29 0.55 1.43 14.27
N LEU A 30 1.27 2.01 13.29
CA LEU A 30 2.64 2.44 13.50
C LEU A 30 2.69 3.81 14.20
N SER A 31 3.40 3.87 15.33
CA SER A 31 3.78 5.15 15.93
C SER A 31 4.65 5.96 14.96
N VAL A 32 4.61 7.29 15.07
CA VAL A 32 5.31 8.21 14.17
C VAL A 32 6.81 7.91 14.11
N ARG A 33 7.41 7.57 15.26
CA ARG A 33 8.82 7.20 15.33
C ARG A 33 9.12 5.95 14.51
N ARG A 34 8.28 4.91 14.64
CA ARG A 34 8.41 3.66 13.88
C ARG A 34 8.14 3.88 12.39
N ALA A 35 7.16 4.71 12.04
CA ALA A 35 6.88 5.11 10.67
C ALA A 35 8.08 5.79 10.00
N LYS A 36 8.74 6.72 10.69
CA LYS A 36 9.99 7.35 10.20
C LYS A 36 11.10 6.31 9.97
N SER A 37 11.34 5.43 10.94
CA SER A 37 12.35 4.37 10.79
C SER A 37 12.02 3.44 9.63
N PHE A 38 10.76 3.10 9.43
CA PHE A 38 10.29 2.29 8.32
C PHE A 38 10.49 2.99 6.97
N LEU A 39 10.16 4.28 6.86
CA LEU A 39 10.43 5.07 5.65
C LEU A 39 11.93 5.13 5.33
N LEU A 40 12.78 5.31 6.34
CA LEU A 40 14.25 5.30 6.17
C LEU A 40 14.75 3.94 5.68
N PHE A 41 14.18 2.86 6.22
CA PHE A 41 14.44 1.51 5.75
C PHE A 41 14.07 1.37 4.26
N LEU A 42 12.85 1.73 3.86
CA LEU A 42 12.41 1.67 2.46
C LEU A 42 13.27 2.50 1.51
N LYS A 43 13.73 3.67 1.95
CA LYS A 43 14.68 4.51 1.19
C LYS A 43 16.04 3.85 1.04
N LYS A 44 16.54 3.17 2.09
CA LYS A 44 17.80 2.40 2.04
C LYS A 44 17.74 1.29 0.98
N PHE A 45 16.59 0.64 0.83
CA PHE A 45 16.34 -0.37 -0.20
C PHE A 45 15.95 0.21 -1.56
N LYS A 46 15.99 1.54 -1.73
CA LYS A 46 15.63 2.25 -2.97
C LYS A 46 14.21 1.95 -3.47
N ILE A 47 13.31 1.52 -2.58
CA ILE A 47 11.89 1.29 -2.88
C ILE A 47 11.18 2.64 -3.06
N ILE A 48 11.56 3.63 -2.25
CA ILE A 48 11.02 4.99 -2.30
C ILE A 48 12.15 5.98 -2.58
N ASN A 49 11.96 6.82 -3.59
CA ASN A 49 12.86 7.93 -3.91
C ASN A 49 12.29 9.27 -3.43
N ALA A 50 12.12 9.42 -2.12
CA ALA A 50 11.58 10.62 -1.49
C ALA A 50 12.53 11.16 -0.41
N ASN A 51 12.52 12.48 -0.20
CA ASN A 51 13.12 13.06 0.98
C ASN A 51 12.21 12.84 2.20
N ILE A 52 12.76 12.24 3.26
CA ILE A 52 11.97 11.86 4.43
C ILE A 52 12.03 13.02 5.44
N PRO A 53 10.89 13.65 5.77
CA PRO A 53 10.87 14.73 6.74
C PRO A 53 11.15 14.24 8.17
N CYS A 54 11.42 15.17 9.07
CA CYS A 54 11.55 14.84 10.49
C CYS A 54 10.20 14.33 11.05
N PHE A 55 10.24 13.57 12.15
CA PHE A 55 9.02 12.98 12.72
C PHE A 55 7.97 14.03 13.10
N LYS A 56 8.41 15.21 13.58
CA LYS A 56 7.51 16.32 13.94
C LYS A 56 6.79 16.89 12.72
N ALA A 57 7.52 17.12 11.62
CA ALA A 57 6.92 17.57 10.37
C ALA A 57 5.95 16.51 9.81
N LEU A 58 6.32 15.23 9.87
CA LEU A 58 5.44 14.14 9.45
C LEU A 58 4.12 14.10 10.24
N CYS A 59 4.17 14.30 11.57
CA CYS A 59 2.97 14.45 12.39
C CYS A 59 2.10 15.63 11.93
N ASN A 60 2.72 16.80 11.75
CA ASN A 60 2.01 18.02 11.39
C ASN A 60 1.29 17.87 10.06
N TYR A 61 1.95 17.33 9.04
CA TYR A 61 1.32 17.10 7.74
C TYR A 61 0.19 16.08 7.79
N ARG A 62 0.27 15.07 8.66
CA ARG A 62 -0.82 14.10 8.83
C ARG A 62 -2.02 14.71 9.57
N ALA A 63 -1.77 15.61 10.51
CA ALA A 63 -2.83 16.30 11.25
C ALA A 63 -3.53 17.39 10.41
N GLU A 64 -2.87 17.90 9.37
CA GLU A 64 -3.45 18.86 8.44
C GLU A 64 -4.52 18.17 7.57
N PRO A 65 -5.78 18.61 7.63
CA PRO A 65 -6.90 17.89 6.99
C PRO A 65 -6.76 17.81 5.46
N ILE A 66 -6.18 18.85 4.85
CA ILE A 66 -5.96 18.91 3.41
C ILE A 66 -5.02 17.79 2.97
N ILE A 67 -3.95 17.54 3.72
CA ILE A 67 -2.94 16.54 3.35
C ILE A 67 -3.31 15.15 3.87
N GLY A 68 -3.94 15.08 5.04
CA GLY A 68 -4.37 13.83 5.67
C GLY A 68 -5.40 13.06 4.85
N ASN A 69 -6.25 13.74 4.07
CA ASN A 69 -7.29 13.12 3.25
C ASN A 69 -6.80 12.67 1.86
N ILE A 70 -5.69 13.22 1.36
CA ILE A 70 -5.11 12.89 0.04
C ILE A 70 -4.90 11.38 -0.15
N PRO A 71 -4.38 10.62 0.83
CA PRO A 71 -4.21 9.17 0.69
C PRO A 71 -5.51 8.45 0.34
N ASP A 72 -6.63 8.81 0.98
CA ASP A 72 -7.92 8.17 0.76
C ASP A 72 -8.49 8.50 -0.62
N GLU A 73 -8.36 9.76 -1.05
CA GLU A 73 -8.74 10.18 -2.40
C GLU A 73 -7.92 9.44 -3.46
N LEU A 74 -6.60 9.36 -3.29
CA LEU A 74 -5.72 8.65 -4.22
C LEU A 74 -6.03 7.15 -4.27
N ILE A 75 -6.30 6.52 -3.12
CA ILE A 75 -6.71 5.12 -3.06
C ILE A 75 -8.03 4.94 -3.82
N THR A 76 -9.00 5.84 -3.59
CA THR A 76 -10.30 5.81 -4.26
C THR A 76 -10.15 5.94 -5.77
N GLU A 77 -9.43 6.94 -6.26
CA GLU A 77 -9.18 7.13 -7.69
C GLU A 77 -8.43 5.95 -8.31
N SER A 78 -7.39 5.45 -7.64
CA SER A 78 -6.62 4.29 -8.13
C SER A 78 -7.45 3.00 -8.17
N SER A 79 -8.50 2.89 -7.37
CA SER A 79 -9.38 1.73 -7.33
C SER A 79 -10.44 1.72 -8.45
N LYS A 80 -10.75 2.87 -9.06
CA LYS A 80 -11.73 2.99 -10.17
C LYS A 80 -11.37 2.18 -11.42
N PRO A 81 -10.13 2.22 -11.95
CA PRO A 81 -9.77 1.35 -13.09
C PRO A 81 -9.71 -0.13 -12.70
N LEU A 82 -9.30 -0.44 -11.46
CA LEU A 82 -9.24 -1.81 -10.97
C LEU A 82 -10.62 -2.46 -10.87
N SER A 83 -11.66 -1.68 -10.50
CA SER A 83 -13.03 -2.19 -10.46
C SER A 83 -13.62 -2.54 -11.84
N GLN A 84 -13.06 -1.98 -12.91
CA GLN A 84 -13.45 -2.31 -14.29
C GLN A 84 -12.83 -3.62 -14.78
N ILE A 85 -11.67 -4.00 -14.25
CA ILE A 85 -10.92 -5.19 -14.67
C ILE A 85 -11.30 -6.41 -13.82
N GLU A 86 -11.51 -6.24 -12.52
CA GLU A 86 -11.75 -7.34 -11.59
C GLU A 86 -13.20 -7.31 -11.06
N LYS A 87 -14.04 -8.21 -11.60
CA LYS A 87 -15.45 -8.39 -11.17
C LYS A 87 -15.61 -8.75 -9.69
N ASP A 88 -14.57 -9.30 -9.08
CA ASP A 88 -14.59 -9.87 -7.73
C ASP A 88 -13.40 -9.41 -6.91
N PHE A 89 -13.21 -8.10 -6.88
CA PHE A 89 -12.32 -7.48 -5.94
C PHE A 89 -13.04 -7.62 -4.54
N SER A 90 -12.70 -8.58 -3.64
CA SER A 90 -13.00 -8.70 -2.18
C SER A 90 -11.92 -8.16 -1.20
N THR A 91 -12.18 -7.03 -0.50
CA THR A 91 -11.20 -6.23 0.29
C THR A 91 -10.91 -6.92 1.60
N ASP A 92 -9.76 -7.55 1.70
CA ASP A 92 -9.17 -7.83 3.00
C ASP A 92 -8.53 -6.55 3.57
N MET A 93 -8.15 -6.57 4.85
CA MET A 93 -7.65 -5.42 5.60
C MET A 93 -6.33 -4.82 5.04
N ALA A 94 -5.75 -5.45 4.01
CA ALA A 94 -4.59 -4.97 3.23
C ALA A 94 -4.96 -4.41 1.83
N GLY A 95 -6.21 -4.60 1.37
CA GLY A 95 -6.71 -4.11 0.10
C GLY A 95 -6.28 -4.92 -1.12
N ILE A 96 -5.90 -6.20 -0.96
CA ILE A 96 -5.51 -7.09 -2.06
C ILE A 96 -6.51 -8.22 -2.13
N LYS A 97 -7.25 -8.27 -3.23
CA LYS A 97 -8.48 -9.04 -3.23
C LYS A 97 -8.30 -10.33 -4.00
N THR A 98 -8.24 -11.43 -3.26
CA THR A 98 -8.40 -12.77 -3.83
C THR A 98 -9.58 -13.44 -3.13
N LYS A 99 -10.57 -13.87 -3.93
CA LYS A 99 -11.67 -14.72 -3.44
C LYS A 99 -11.08 -16.08 -3.05
N LEU A 100 -10.54 -16.19 -1.85
CA LEU A 100 -10.34 -17.49 -1.21
C LEU A 100 -11.23 -17.57 0.02
N PHE A 101 -12.30 -18.34 -0.08
CA PHE A 101 -13.22 -18.63 1.03
C PHE A 101 -12.65 -19.65 2.04
N SER A 102 -11.41 -20.11 1.86
CA SER A 102 -10.78 -21.07 2.77
C SER A 102 -9.92 -20.37 3.83
N SER A 103 -10.30 -20.54 5.10
CA SER A 103 -9.46 -20.10 6.21
C SER A 103 -8.16 -20.90 6.27
N TRP A 104 -7.05 -20.27 6.70
CA TRP A 104 -5.75 -20.94 6.89
C TRP A 104 -5.83 -22.14 7.83
N PHE A 105 -6.76 -22.09 8.80
CA PHE A 105 -7.08 -23.19 9.71
C PHE A 105 -7.68 -24.41 8.97
N SER A 106 -8.57 -24.18 8.01
CA SER A 106 -9.18 -25.23 7.19
C SER A 106 -8.16 -25.98 6.33
N LEU A 107 -7.17 -25.26 5.78
CA LEU A 107 -6.04 -25.81 5.03
C LEU A 107 -5.13 -26.69 5.91
N ARG A 108 -4.80 -26.23 7.13
CA ARG A 108 -3.97 -27.02 8.06
C ARG A 108 -4.64 -28.27 8.57
N CYS A 109 -5.94 -28.22 8.86
CA CYS A 109 -6.65 -29.34 9.47
C CYS A 109 -7.13 -30.42 8.47
N LYS A 110 -6.73 -30.34 7.18
CA LYS A 110 -7.11 -31.29 6.10
C LYS A 110 -8.61 -31.60 6.06
N LYS A 111 -9.49 -30.68 6.49
CA LYS A 111 -10.93 -30.88 6.40
C LYS A 111 -11.30 -30.91 4.91
N ARG A 112 -12.03 -31.95 4.48
CA ARG A 112 -12.52 -32.06 3.11
C ARG A 112 -13.52 -30.94 2.84
N ILE A 113 -13.05 -29.88 2.19
CA ILE A 113 -13.89 -28.80 1.69
C ILE A 113 -14.68 -29.38 0.49
N LYS A 114 -16.01 -29.27 0.51
CA LYS A 114 -16.86 -29.67 -0.62
C LYS A 114 -16.49 -28.81 -1.82
N ARG A 115 -15.84 -29.44 -2.80
CA ARG A 115 -15.38 -28.85 -4.06
C ARG A 115 -16.49 -28.06 -4.77
N ARG A 116 -16.23 -26.78 -4.97
CA ARG A 116 -16.38 -26.09 -6.27
C ARG A 116 -15.32 -25.00 -6.32
N GLU A 117 -14.08 -25.41 -6.61
CA GLU A 117 -12.96 -24.49 -6.78
C GLU A 117 -12.19 -24.96 -8.02
N THR A 118 -12.37 -24.24 -9.13
CA THR A 118 -11.53 -24.35 -10.32
C THR A 118 -10.18 -23.72 -10.03
N THR A 119 -9.33 -24.44 -9.31
CA THR A 119 -7.91 -24.11 -9.14
C THR A 119 -7.06 -25.33 -9.47
N SER A 120 -7.24 -25.87 -10.67
CA SER A 120 -6.40 -26.96 -11.19
C SER A 120 -5.05 -26.48 -11.74
N MET A 121 -4.80 -25.16 -11.85
CA MET A 121 -3.67 -24.66 -12.64
C MET A 121 -2.46 -24.13 -11.84
N LEU A 122 -2.61 -23.70 -10.59
CA LEU A 122 -1.50 -23.02 -9.88
C LEU A 122 -0.66 -23.93 -8.96
N ILE A 123 -1.15 -25.11 -8.59
CA ILE A 123 -0.36 -26.09 -7.83
C ILE A 123 0.59 -26.89 -8.75
N PHE A 124 0.22 -27.08 -10.02
CA PHE A 124 1.02 -27.86 -10.97
C PHE A 124 2.32 -27.18 -11.42
N LEU A 125 2.44 -25.85 -11.27
CA LEU A 125 3.62 -25.08 -11.71
C LEU A 125 4.69 -24.90 -10.62
N LEU A 126 4.33 -25.06 -9.34
CA LEU A 126 5.29 -24.94 -8.22
C LEU A 126 5.96 -26.26 -7.85
N GLU A 127 5.37 -27.39 -8.23
CA GLU A 127 5.90 -28.74 -7.94
C GLU A 127 6.81 -29.28 -9.05
N ARG A 128 7.11 -28.48 -10.09
CA ARG A 128 7.98 -28.86 -11.23
C ARG A 128 9.34 -28.15 -11.28
N ASN A 129 9.68 -27.34 -10.28
CA ASN A 129 10.96 -26.62 -10.21
C ASN A 129 11.84 -27.03 -9.02
N HIS A 130 11.73 -28.29 -8.57
CA HIS A 130 12.73 -28.91 -7.70
C HIS A 130 12.88 -30.40 -8.01
#